data_AF-A0A163UDK6-F1
#
_entry.id   AF-A0A163UDK6-F1
#
_cell.length_a   1.000
_cell.length_b   1.000
_cell.length_c   1.000
_cell.angle_alpha   90.00
_cell.angle_beta   90.00
_cell.angle_gamma   90.00
#
_symmetry.space_group_name_H-M   'P 1'
#
loop_
_entity.id
_entity.type
_entity.pdbx_description
1 polymer ?
#
loop_
_entity_poly.entity_id
_entity_poly.type
_entity_poly.pdbx_seq_one_letter_code
_entity_poly.pdbx_strand_id
1 'polypeptide(L)'
;MQRSKKIIVASHCVLNQNAVVAEEARSPGVMKSAVDWANEQGYGIVQLPCPEFTFLGPERPPMTVEEYDTPEFHAHNRSILLPFVEQLKVYQDHGYTIAGGLGISGSPSCDPGKGVFMQDFLALAAEKSVHIDFFWQIPNTEDGLFDPADANSVYGPVATPERQ
;
A
#
# COMPACT_ATOMS: atom_id res chain seq x y z
N MET A 1 2.20 24.08 16.56
CA MET A 1 3.14 23.12 15.92
C MET A 1 2.56 22.76 14.55
N GLN A 2 3.33 22.81 13.45
CA GLN A 2 2.82 22.70 12.06
C GLN A 2 2.64 21.25 11.52
N ARG A 3 2.94 20.21 12.31
CA ARG A 3 2.81 18.80 11.88
C ARG A 3 1.46 18.23 12.33
N SER A 4 0.68 17.69 11.40
CA SER A 4 -0.59 17.01 11.69
C SER A 4 -0.42 15.72 12.49
N LYS A 5 0.78 15.09 12.40
CA LYS A 5 1.09 13.76 12.94
C LYS A 5 0.18 12.63 12.42
N LYS A 6 -0.50 12.84 11.29
CA LYS A 6 -1.30 11.82 10.61
C LYS A 6 -0.55 11.31 9.38
N ILE A 7 -0.46 10.01 9.25
CA ILE A 7 0.29 9.34 8.18
C ILE A 7 -0.61 8.29 7.53
N ILE A 8 -0.54 8.17 6.21
CA ILE A 8 -1.03 6.98 5.50
C ILE A 8 0.15 6.25 4.87
N VAL A 9 0.01 4.94 4.67
CA VAL A 9 0.91 4.19 3.79
C VAL A 9 0.36 4.19 2.37
N ALA A 10 1.21 4.08 1.36
CA ALA A 10 0.76 3.95 -0.01
C ALA A 10 1.53 2.87 -0.75
N SER A 11 0.83 2.06 -1.54
CA SER A 11 1.44 1.19 -2.53
C SER A 11 2.33 2.01 -3.45
N HIS A 12 3.50 1.47 -3.80
CA HIS A 12 4.56 2.23 -4.46
C HIS A 12 4.08 3.01 -5.68
N CYS A 13 3.27 2.37 -6.52
CA CYS A 13 2.82 2.92 -7.79
C CYS A 13 1.91 4.15 -7.62
N VAL A 14 1.24 4.35 -6.48
CA VAL A 14 0.49 5.60 -6.20
C VAL A 14 1.39 6.83 -6.37
N LEU A 15 2.65 6.72 -5.94
CA LEU A 15 3.63 7.81 -5.98
C LEU A 15 4.67 7.66 -7.10
N ASN A 16 4.73 6.51 -7.78
CA ASN A 16 5.68 6.26 -8.85
C ASN A 16 5.19 5.17 -9.83
N GLN A 17 4.47 5.59 -10.86
CA GLN A 17 3.98 4.72 -11.93
C GLN A 17 5.09 4.11 -12.79
N ASN A 18 6.32 4.62 -12.73
CA ASN A 18 7.46 4.02 -13.44
C ASN A 18 7.86 2.61 -12.92
N ALA A 19 7.28 2.16 -11.80
CA ALA A 19 7.44 0.79 -11.31
C ALA A 19 6.40 -0.18 -11.88
N VAL A 20 5.35 0.34 -12.54
CA VAL A 20 4.30 -0.47 -13.18
C VAL A 20 4.81 -0.92 -14.55
N VAL A 21 4.35 -2.09 -15.03
CA VAL A 21 4.57 -2.47 -16.44
C VAL A 21 3.94 -1.40 -17.35
N ALA A 22 4.59 -1.10 -18.47
CA ALA A 22 4.27 0.10 -19.26
C ALA A 22 2.80 0.14 -19.72
N GLU A 23 2.23 -1.02 -20.02
CA GLU A 23 0.87 -1.21 -20.51
C GLU A 23 -0.21 -1.03 -19.42
N GLU A 24 0.16 -1.09 -18.15
CA GLU A 24 -0.77 -0.99 -17.01
C GLU A 24 -0.61 0.30 -16.20
N ALA A 25 0.28 1.20 -16.62
CA ALA A 25 0.45 2.50 -15.99
C ALA A 25 -0.79 3.39 -16.20
N ARG A 26 -1.33 3.92 -15.10
CA ARG A 26 -2.57 4.73 -15.08
C ARG A 26 -2.28 6.23 -15.00
N SER A 27 -1.02 6.61 -14.87
CA SER A 27 -0.55 8.00 -14.84
C SER A 27 0.90 8.08 -15.33
N PRO A 28 1.35 9.23 -15.88
CA PRO A 28 2.75 9.42 -16.26
C PRO A 28 3.75 9.41 -15.08
N GLY A 29 3.29 9.48 -13.83
CA GLY A 29 4.17 9.47 -12.67
C GLY A 29 3.44 9.26 -11.36
N VAL A 30 2.83 10.32 -10.81
CA VAL A 30 2.06 10.24 -9.56
C VAL A 30 0.58 10.12 -9.88
N MET A 31 -0.15 9.30 -9.13
CA MET A 31 -1.61 9.28 -9.16
C MET A 31 -2.16 10.51 -8.43
N LYS A 32 -2.30 11.61 -9.18
CA LYS A 32 -2.49 12.96 -8.65
C LYS A 32 -3.70 13.08 -7.72
N SER A 33 -4.85 12.52 -8.09
CA SER A 33 -6.08 12.67 -7.29
C SER A 33 -5.94 12.07 -5.88
N ALA A 34 -5.26 10.92 -5.75
CA ALA A 34 -4.99 10.30 -4.45
C ALA A 34 -4.02 11.14 -3.59
N VAL A 35 -2.99 11.72 -4.22
CA VAL A 35 -2.00 12.55 -3.52
C VAL A 35 -2.58 13.91 -3.11
N ASP A 36 -3.35 14.55 -3.98
CA ASP A 36 -4.05 15.79 -3.67
C ASP A 36 -5.00 15.58 -2.49
N TRP A 37 -5.80 14.51 -2.53
CA TRP A 37 -6.68 14.14 -1.44
C TRP A 37 -5.92 13.94 -0.13
N ALA A 38 -4.83 13.15 -0.14
CA ALA A 38 -4.03 12.92 1.06
C ALA A 38 -3.47 14.23 1.64
N ASN A 39 -3.02 15.15 0.76
CA ASN A 39 -2.56 16.47 1.16
C ASN A 39 -3.69 17.33 1.76
N GLU A 40 -4.88 17.34 1.16
CA GLU A 40 -6.06 18.05 1.68
C GLU A 40 -6.50 17.55 3.06
N GLN A 41 -6.36 16.24 3.32
CA GLN A 41 -6.61 15.65 4.65
C GLN A 41 -5.49 15.95 5.66
N GLY A 42 -4.37 16.53 5.21
CA GLY A 42 -3.19 16.79 6.02
C GLY A 42 -2.40 15.52 6.37
N TYR A 43 -2.47 14.49 5.53
CA TYR A 43 -1.70 13.26 5.72
C TYR A 43 -0.28 13.40 5.16
N GLY A 44 0.70 12.93 5.94
CA GLY A 44 1.98 12.51 5.37
C GLY A 44 1.83 11.13 4.71
N ILE A 45 2.69 10.81 3.75
CA ILE A 45 2.65 9.53 3.04
C ILE A 45 3.96 8.77 3.24
N VAL A 46 3.87 7.54 3.73
CA VAL A 46 4.98 6.57 3.72
C VAL A 46 4.78 5.67 2.50
N GLN A 47 5.67 5.80 1.51
CA GLN A 47 5.64 4.98 0.31
C GLN A 47 6.21 3.59 0.62
N LEU A 48 5.40 2.54 0.46
CA LEU A 48 5.87 1.16 0.54
C LEU A 48 6.67 0.79 -0.72
N PRO A 49 7.55 -0.23 -0.66
CA PRO A 49 8.27 -0.71 -1.84
C PRO A 49 7.30 -1.43 -2.80
N CYS A 50 7.69 -1.51 -4.08
CA CYS A 50 6.97 -2.34 -5.04
C CYS A 50 7.54 -3.77 -4.98
N PRO A 51 6.77 -4.77 -4.50
CA PRO A 51 7.28 -6.13 -4.35
C PRO A 51 7.61 -6.75 -5.70
N GLU A 52 6.72 -6.60 -6.68
CA GLU A 52 6.87 -7.20 -8.00
C GLU A 52 8.08 -6.62 -8.75
N PHE A 53 8.27 -5.29 -8.70
CA PHE A 53 9.41 -4.62 -9.32
C PHE A 53 10.73 -5.04 -8.66
N THR A 54 10.76 -5.15 -7.33
CA THR A 54 11.99 -5.52 -6.61
C THR A 54 12.29 -7.02 -6.68
N PHE A 55 11.30 -7.84 -7.05
CA PHE A 55 11.43 -9.29 -7.21
C PHE A 55 11.79 -9.70 -8.63
N LEU A 56 11.10 -9.17 -9.65
CA LEU A 56 11.24 -9.57 -11.06
C LEU A 56 11.69 -8.44 -11.99
N GLY A 57 11.68 -7.19 -11.54
CA GLY A 57 12.09 -6.03 -12.33
C GLY A 57 10.97 -5.39 -13.16
N PRO A 58 11.32 -4.36 -13.96
CA PRO A 58 10.37 -3.58 -14.77
C PRO A 58 9.75 -4.37 -15.93
N GLU A 59 10.47 -5.35 -16.48
CA GLU A 59 10.06 -6.14 -17.65
C GLU A 59 9.36 -7.45 -17.27
N ARG A 60 8.87 -7.56 -16.03
CA ARG A 60 8.23 -8.77 -15.52
C ARG A 60 6.98 -9.14 -16.31
N PRO A 61 6.67 -10.44 -16.45
CA PRO A 61 5.38 -10.85 -17.01
C PRO A 61 4.23 -10.51 -16.04
N PRO A 62 2.99 -10.39 -16.55
CA PRO A 62 1.81 -10.37 -15.68
C PRO A 62 1.70 -11.70 -14.94
N MET A 63 1.30 -11.65 -13.66
CA MET A 63 1.16 -12.82 -12.80
C MET A 63 -0.09 -12.72 -11.94
N THR A 64 -0.66 -13.85 -11.53
CA THR A 64 -1.82 -13.93 -10.63
C THR A 64 -1.41 -13.93 -9.16
N VAL A 65 -2.40 -13.88 -8.25
CA VAL A 65 -2.16 -14.00 -6.81
C VAL A 65 -1.48 -15.33 -6.50
N GLU A 66 -1.96 -16.43 -7.07
CA GLU A 66 -1.47 -17.79 -6.83
C GLU A 66 -0.04 -17.99 -7.34
N GLU A 67 0.33 -17.30 -8.41
CA GLU A 67 1.70 -17.35 -8.94
C GLU A 67 2.70 -16.57 -8.08
N TYR A 68 2.23 -15.53 -7.38
CA TYR A 68 3.03 -14.81 -6.39
C TYR A 68 2.99 -15.43 -5.00
N ASP A 69 1.97 -16.21 -4.65
CA ASP A 69 1.79 -16.89 -3.36
C ASP A 69 2.78 -18.07 -3.22
N THR A 70 4.05 -17.71 -3.04
CA THR A 70 5.19 -18.62 -2.96
C THR A 70 6.04 -18.30 -1.74
N PRO A 71 6.66 -19.29 -1.10
CA PRO A 71 7.55 -19.05 0.04
C PRO A 71 8.66 -18.03 -0.25
N GLU A 72 9.20 -18.03 -1.46
CA GLU A 72 10.25 -17.12 -1.90
C GLU A 72 9.77 -15.68 -1.97
N PHE A 73 8.57 -15.44 -2.53
CA PHE A 73 7.99 -14.11 -2.61
C PHE A 73 7.57 -13.59 -1.24
N HIS A 74 6.99 -14.43 -0.38
CA HIS A 74 6.70 -14.08 1.02
C HIS A 74 7.97 -13.67 1.79
N ALA A 75 9.05 -14.45 1.64
CA ALA A 75 10.34 -14.11 2.26
C ALA A 75 10.89 -12.77 1.75
N HIS A 76 10.79 -12.53 0.44
CA HIS A 76 11.17 -11.25 -0.18
C HIS A 76 10.34 -10.08 0.36
N ASN A 77 9.01 -10.21 0.37
CA ASN A 77 8.07 -9.22 0.89
C ASN A 77 8.42 -8.83 2.32
N ARG A 78 8.60 -9.81 3.20
CA ARG A 78 8.94 -9.56 4.61
C ARG A 78 10.28 -8.84 4.75
N SER A 79 11.28 -9.20 3.96
CA SER A 79 12.58 -8.53 3.96
C SER A 79 12.47 -7.05 3.58
N ILE A 80 11.71 -6.73 2.52
CA ILE A 80 11.60 -5.34 2.05
C ILE A 80 10.62 -4.50 2.87
N LEU A 81 9.65 -5.13 3.56
CA LEU A 81 8.67 -4.45 4.41
C LEU A 81 9.21 -4.09 5.79
N LEU A 82 10.13 -4.88 6.34
CA LEU A 82 10.59 -4.74 7.71
C LEU A 82 11.05 -3.31 8.07
N PRO A 83 11.88 -2.62 7.26
CA PRO A 83 12.30 -1.26 7.59
C PRO A 83 11.14 -0.26 7.68
N PHE A 84 10.10 -0.45 6.85
CA PHE A 84 8.93 0.43 6.84
C PHE A 84 8.01 0.16 8.03
N VAL A 85 7.78 -1.10 8.38
CA VAL A 85 6.99 -1.42 9.58
C VAL A 85 7.70 -0.91 10.85
N GLU A 86 9.02 -1.03 10.93
CA GLU A 86 9.79 -0.47 12.05
C GLU A 86 9.71 1.07 12.08
N GLN A 87 9.75 1.73 10.92
CA GLN A 87 9.52 3.17 10.83
C GLN A 87 8.12 3.57 11.32
N LEU A 88 7.07 2.85 10.91
CA LEU A 88 5.69 3.10 11.34
C LEU A 88 5.52 2.90 12.85
N LYS A 89 6.18 1.88 13.41
CA LYS A 89 6.20 1.67 14.87
C LYS A 89 6.81 2.86 15.60
N VAL A 90 7.93 3.38 15.11
CA VAL A 90 8.55 4.59 15.68
C VAL A 90 7.60 5.78 15.61
N TYR A 91 6.92 6.01 14.48
CA TYR A 91 5.91 7.06 14.39
C TYR A 91 4.82 6.89 15.45
N GLN A 92 4.23 5.69 15.55
CA GLN A 92 3.17 5.39 16.51
C GLN A 92 3.61 5.64 17.95
N ASP A 93 4.81 5.18 18.32
CA ASP A 93 5.38 5.35 19.68
C ASP A 93 5.62 6.82 20.05
N HIS A 94 5.74 7.70 19.05
CA HIS A 94 5.92 9.15 19.23
C HIS A 94 4.60 9.93 19.02
N GLY A 95 3.47 9.24 19.14
CA GLY A 95 2.13 9.80 19.13
C GLY A 95 1.66 10.27 17.75
N TYR A 96 2.14 9.63 16.69
CA TYR A 96 1.56 9.77 15.35
C TYR A 96 0.43 8.77 15.16
N THR A 97 -0.54 9.14 14.34
CA THR A 97 -1.64 8.27 13.92
C THR A 97 -1.34 7.74 12.52
N ILE A 98 -1.26 6.43 12.37
CA ILE A 98 -1.31 5.78 11.06
C ILE A 98 -2.80 5.66 10.71
N ALA A 99 -3.28 6.54 9.85
CA ALA A 99 -4.70 6.73 9.55
C ALA A 99 -5.28 5.70 8.56
N GLY A 100 -4.41 4.94 7.89
CA GLY A 100 -4.80 3.92 6.92
C GLY A 100 -3.78 3.76 5.80
N GLY A 101 -4.21 3.15 4.70
CA GLY A 101 -3.37 2.99 3.52
C GLY A 101 -4.09 3.14 2.18
N LEU A 102 -3.31 3.32 1.12
CA LEU A 102 -3.76 3.31 -0.27
C LEU A 102 -3.23 2.04 -0.97
N GLY A 103 -4.14 1.10 -1.22
CA GLY A 103 -3.90 -0.10 -2.02
C GLY A 103 -4.20 0.11 -3.51
N ILE A 104 -4.04 -0.95 -4.29
CA ILE A 104 -4.38 -0.97 -5.72
C ILE A 104 -5.41 -2.06 -5.97
N SER A 105 -6.64 -1.67 -6.29
CA SER A 105 -7.69 -2.64 -6.57
C SER A 105 -7.31 -3.53 -7.74
N GLY A 106 -7.47 -4.84 -7.54
CA GLY A 106 -7.19 -5.87 -8.55
C GLY A 106 -5.74 -6.34 -8.63
N SER A 107 -4.78 -5.65 -8.00
CA SER A 107 -3.38 -6.05 -8.02
C SER A 107 -3.18 -7.41 -7.32
N PRO A 108 -2.34 -8.31 -7.86
CA PRO A 108 -2.05 -9.59 -7.21
C PRO A 108 -1.21 -9.42 -5.94
N SER A 109 -0.51 -8.29 -5.79
CA SER A 109 0.35 -8.00 -4.63
C SER A 109 -0.22 -6.92 -3.71
N CYS A 110 -0.72 -5.81 -4.29
CA CYS A 110 -1.04 -4.58 -3.56
C CYS A 110 -2.55 -4.33 -3.35
N ASP A 111 -3.40 -5.28 -3.73
CA ASP A 111 -4.84 -5.23 -3.39
C ASP A 111 -5.03 -5.45 -1.88
N PRO A 112 -5.75 -4.57 -1.15
CA PRO A 112 -5.91 -4.70 0.30
C PRO A 112 -6.61 -5.98 0.76
N GLY A 113 -7.42 -6.63 -0.09
CA GLY A 113 -8.20 -7.80 0.27
C GLY A 113 -7.58 -9.13 -0.10
N LYS A 114 -6.79 -9.19 -1.18
CA LYS A 114 -6.21 -10.45 -1.68
C LYS A 114 -4.71 -10.40 -1.97
N GLY A 115 -4.11 -9.21 -1.98
CA GLY A 115 -2.74 -9.02 -2.43
C GLY A 115 -1.73 -9.72 -1.52
N VAL A 116 -0.86 -10.57 -2.07
CA VAL A 116 0.11 -11.36 -1.29
C VAL A 116 1.00 -10.47 -0.41
N PHE A 117 1.49 -9.37 -0.97
CA PHE A 117 2.30 -8.39 -0.23
C PHE A 117 1.51 -7.63 0.83
N MET A 118 0.24 -7.32 0.58
CA MET A 118 -0.62 -6.70 1.60
C MET A 118 -0.87 -7.62 2.78
N GLN A 119 -1.03 -8.93 2.54
CA GLN A 119 -1.15 -9.93 3.60
C GLN A 119 0.12 -9.96 4.47
N ASP A 120 1.31 -10.03 3.85
CA ASP A 120 2.59 -9.98 4.57
C ASP A 120 2.78 -8.68 5.36
N PHE A 121 2.38 -7.55 4.78
CA PHE A 121 2.45 -6.25 5.43
C PHE A 121 1.55 -6.19 6.67
N LEU A 122 0.30 -6.61 6.57
CA LEU A 122 -0.64 -6.62 7.70
C LEU A 122 -0.20 -7.61 8.79
N ALA A 123 0.31 -8.78 8.41
CA ALA A 123 0.86 -9.75 9.36
C ALA A 123 2.08 -9.18 10.11
N LEU A 124 3.05 -8.61 9.39
CA LEU A 124 4.24 -8.01 9.98
C LEU A 124 3.91 -6.78 10.84
N ALA A 125 2.94 -5.95 10.42
CA ALA A 125 2.43 -4.85 11.20
C ALA A 125 1.81 -5.35 12.52
N ALA A 126 1.00 -6.40 12.47
CA ALA A 126 0.40 -7.01 13.66
C ALA A 126 1.47 -7.56 14.63
N GLU A 127 2.46 -8.31 14.12
CA GLU A 127 3.59 -8.83 14.91
C GLU A 127 4.36 -7.71 15.64
N LYS A 128 4.50 -6.55 15.01
CA LYS A 128 5.20 -5.38 15.57
C LYS A 128 4.27 -4.43 16.34
N SER A 129 3.00 -4.79 16.50
CA SER A 129 1.96 -3.95 17.12
C SER A 129 1.81 -2.57 16.49
N VAL A 130 1.92 -2.49 15.17
CA VAL A 130 1.61 -1.29 14.37
C VAL A 130 0.13 -1.33 13.99
N HIS A 131 -0.60 -0.28 14.33
CA HIS A 131 -2.03 -0.19 14.06
C HIS A 131 -2.28 0.40 12.68
N ILE A 132 -2.89 -0.40 11.82
CA ILE A 132 -3.47 0.03 10.55
C ILE A 132 -4.71 -0.81 10.27
N ASP A 133 -5.86 -0.16 10.24
CA ASP A 133 -7.17 -0.84 10.27
C ASP A 133 -8.11 -0.39 9.16
N PHE A 134 -7.69 0.51 8.28
CA PHE A 134 -8.49 0.99 7.16
C PHE A 134 -7.67 1.16 5.88
N PHE A 135 -8.24 0.75 4.76
CA PHE A 135 -7.66 0.97 3.44
C PHE A 135 -8.65 1.67 2.49
N TRP A 136 -8.12 2.67 1.83
CA TRP A 136 -8.60 3.11 0.52
C TRP A 136 -7.88 2.33 -0.56
N GLN A 137 -8.36 2.43 -1.79
CA GLN A 137 -7.72 1.80 -2.93
C GLN A 137 -7.85 2.68 -4.16
N ILE A 138 -6.87 2.57 -5.06
CA ILE A 138 -7.00 3.10 -6.40
C ILE A 138 -7.92 2.14 -7.18
N PRO A 139 -9.03 2.63 -7.78
CA PRO A 139 -9.95 1.77 -8.51
C PRO A 139 -9.27 1.17 -9.74
N ASN A 140 -9.74 -0.01 -10.15
CA ASN A 140 -9.22 -0.70 -11.33
C ASN A 140 -9.88 -0.17 -12.62
N THR A 141 -9.64 1.10 -12.92
CA THR A 141 -10.04 1.77 -14.16
C THR A 141 -8.81 2.15 -14.97
N GLU A 142 -9.01 2.50 -16.24
CA GLU A 142 -7.93 2.91 -17.16
C GLU A 142 -7.11 4.10 -16.61
N ASP A 143 -7.78 5.08 -16.00
CA ASP A 143 -7.18 6.29 -15.45
C ASP A 143 -6.86 6.19 -13.94
N GLY A 144 -7.34 5.16 -13.26
CA GLY A 144 -7.17 4.98 -11.82
C GLY A 144 -7.62 6.19 -11.01
N LEU A 145 -8.66 6.91 -11.44
CA LEU A 145 -9.07 8.15 -10.77
C LEU A 145 -9.60 7.86 -9.37
N PHE A 146 -8.81 8.22 -8.36
CA PHE A 146 -9.21 8.13 -6.96
C PHE A 146 -10.22 9.22 -6.58
N ASP A 147 -11.33 8.81 -5.97
CA ASP A 147 -12.34 9.67 -5.35
C ASP A 147 -12.82 9.04 -4.03
N PRO A 148 -12.58 9.65 -2.85
CA PRO A 148 -12.99 9.06 -1.56
C PRO A 148 -14.51 8.91 -1.40
N ALA A 149 -15.33 9.55 -2.25
CA ALA A 149 -16.78 9.39 -2.27
C ALA A 149 -17.25 8.22 -3.16
N ASP A 150 -16.38 7.71 -4.04
CA ASP A 150 -16.66 6.53 -4.85
C ASP A 150 -16.40 5.25 -4.04
N ALA A 151 -17.41 4.37 -3.99
CA ALA A 151 -17.30 3.06 -3.35
C ALA A 151 -16.15 2.22 -3.92
N ASN A 152 -15.79 2.38 -5.20
CA ASN A 152 -14.68 1.65 -5.80
C ASN A 152 -13.30 2.12 -5.29
N SER A 153 -13.22 3.32 -4.72
CA SER A 153 -11.99 3.85 -4.11
C SER A 153 -11.87 3.54 -2.61
N VAL A 154 -12.88 2.89 -2.03
CA VAL A 154 -12.92 2.53 -0.62
C VAL A 154 -12.90 1.00 -0.52
N TYR A 155 -11.82 0.43 0.01
CA TYR A 155 -11.80 -0.98 0.38
C TYR A 155 -12.52 -1.18 1.72
N GLY A 156 -12.16 -0.37 2.72
CA GLY A 156 -12.77 -0.38 4.05
C GLY A 156 -11.85 -0.92 5.13
N PRO A 157 -12.43 -1.37 6.27
CA PRO A 157 -11.66 -1.90 7.38
C PRO A 157 -10.90 -3.17 7.01
N VAL A 158 -9.65 -3.30 7.46
CA VAL A 158 -8.86 -4.53 7.35
C VAL A 158 -8.79 -5.23 8.70
N ALA A 159 -8.95 -6.56 8.69
CA ALA A 159 -8.83 -7.34 9.91
C ALA A 159 -7.37 -7.35 10.38
N THR A 160 -7.08 -6.71 11.51
CA THR A 160 -5.86 -7.03 12.26
C THR A 160 -6.09 -8.38 12.93
N PRO A 161 -5.24 -9.41 12.72
CA PRO A 161 -5.35 -10.68 13.44
C PRO A 161 -5.50 -10.41 14.94
N GLU A 162 -6.52 -11.03 15.56
CA GLU A 162 -6.99 -10.67 16.89
C GLU A 162 -5.85 -10.66 17.92
N ARG A 163 -5.89 -9.60 18.75
CA ARG A 163 -5.08 -9.44 19.96
C ARG A 163 -5.29 -10.65 20.87
N GLN A 164 -4.26 -11.49 21.04
CA GLN A 164 -4.13 -12.34 22.22
C GLN A 164 -3.34 -11.61 23.30
#